data_AF-K1U920-F1
#
_entry.id   AF-K1U920-F1
#
_cell.length_a   1.000
_cell.length_b   1.000
_cell.length_c   1.000
_cell.angle_alpha   90.00
_cell.angle_beta   90.00
_cell.angle_gamma   90.00
#
_symmetry.space_group_name_H-M   'P 1'
#
loop_
_entity.id
_entity.type
_entity.pdbx_description
1 polymer ?
#
loop_
_entity_poly.entity_id
_entity_poly.type
_entity_poly.pdbx_seq_one_letter_code
_entity_poly.pdbx_strand_id
1 'polypeptide(L)'
;MKGKTCCVTGHRDLPQNEINKIKAALEHEIDAAVTDGFTCFMSGFADGVDQYFAELVLERKQTNPALELIAVIPYRKRLDSLNKKTRTRELLEACADVVVIQEKYLPSVY
;
A
#
# COMPACT_ATOMS: atom_id res chain seq x y z
N MET A 1 -2.05 -8.62 16.08
CA MET A 1 -2.76 -7.42 15.58
C MET A 1 -4.02 -7.20 16.42
N LYS A 2 -4.14 -6.07 17.13
CA LYS A 2 -5.31 -5.72 17.97
C LYS A 2 -5.86 -4.31 17.65
N GLY A 3 -5.50 -3.72 16.51
CA GLY A 3 -6.00 -2.43 16.02
C GLY A 3 -6.92 -2.59 14.80
N LYS A 4 -7.71 -1.56 14.46
CA LYS A 4 -8.54 -1.56 13.24
C LYS A 4 -7.63 -1.56 12.01
N THR A 5 -7.95 -2.41 11.03
CA THR A 5 -7.17 -2.59 9.79
C THR A 5 -7.97 -2.15 8.58
N CYS A 6 -7.33 -1.38 7.69
CA CYS A 6 -7.89 -0.96 6.41
C CYS A 6 -7.05 -1.52 5.25
N CYS A 7 -7.72 -2.04 4.22
CA CYS A 7 -7.09 -2.55 3.01
C CYS A 7 -7.46 -1.66 1.84
N VAL A 8 -6.50 -1.43 0.93
CA VAL A 8 -6.75 -0.69 -0.31
C VAL A 8 -6.77 -1.64 -1.51
N THR A 9 -7.55 -1.27 -2.52
CA THR A 9 -7.41 -1.77 -3.87
C THR A 9 -7.80 -0.67 -4.85
N GLY A 10 -7.20 -0.66 -6.03
CA GLY A 10 -7.65 0.24 -7.09
C GLY A 10 -7.04 -0.07 -8.45
N HIS A 11 -7.33 0.81 -9.39
CA HIS A 11 -6.86 0.67 -10.77
C HIS A 11 -5.34 0.89 -10.87
N ARG A 12 -4.73 0.13 -11.79
CA ARG A 12 -3.29 0.23 -12.09
C ARG A 12 -2.98 1.35 -13.07
N ASP A 13 -3.83 1.49 -14.07
CA ASP A 13 -3.73 2.50 -15.10
C ASP A 13 -4.74 3.61 -14.79
N LEU A 14 -4.23 4.80 -14.52
CA LEU A 14 -5.03 5.97 -14.18
C LEU A 14 -4.87 7.05 -15.25
N PRO A 15 -5.94 7.78 -15.60
CA PRO A 15 -5.85 8.92 -16.49
C PRO A 15 -4.91 9.98 -15.90
N GLN A 16 -3.89 10.41 -16.65
CA GLN A 16 -2.87 11.35 -16.15
C GLN A 16 -3.48 12.66 -15.63
N ASN A 17 -4.56 13.13 -16.26
CA ASN A 17 -5.29 14.33 -15.85
C ASN A 17 -6.08 14.17 -14.55
N GLU A 18 -6.29 12.94 -14.07
CA GLU A 18 -7.06 12.65 -12.86
C GLU A 18 -6.18 12.28 -11.66
N ILE A 19 -4.90 11.97 -11.87
CA ILE A 19 -3.99 11.49 -10.80
C ILE A 19 -4.02 12.39 -9.57
N ASN A 20 -3.95 13.72 -9.75
CA ASN A 20 -3.95 14.65 -8.61
C ASN A 20 -5.28 14.63 -7.84
N LYS A 21 -6.40 14.52 -8.56
CA LYS A 21 -7.73 14.41 -7.94
C LYS A 21 -7.87 13.09 -7.17
N ILE A 22 -7.38 12.00 -7.75
CA ILE A 22 -7.40 10.68 -7.11
C ILE A 22 -6.53 10.67 -5.87
N LYS A 23 -5.31 11.23 -5.93
CA LYS A 23 -4.43 11.36 -4.77
C LYS A 23 -5.07 12.17 -3.65
N ALA A 24 -5.70 13.31 -3.96
CA ALA A 24 -6.38 14.14 -2.97
C ALA A 24 -7.58 13.41 -2.32
N ALA A 25 -8.36 12.67 -3.10
CA ALA A 25 -9.45 11.85 -2.56
C ALA A 25 -8.91 10.72 -1.67
N LEU A 26 -7.84 10.04 -2.11
CA LEU A 26 -7.20 8.96 -1.36
C LEU A 26 -6.61 9.47 -0.03
N GLU A 27 -5.98 10.64 -0.05
CA GLU A 27 -5.49 11.34 1.13
C GLU A 27 -6.62 11.64 2.13
N HIS A 28 -7.75 12.17 1.66
CA HIS A 28 -8.92 12.42 2.49
C HIS A 28 -9.45 11.15 3.18
N GLU A 29 -9.58 10.06 2.43
CA GLU A 29 -10.07 8.78 2.98
C GLU A 29 -9.08 8.16 3.97
N ILE A 30 -7.77 8.29 3.74
CA ILE A 30 -6.75 7.85 4.70
C ILE A 30 -6.85 8.66 5.99
N ASP A 31 -6.97 9.98 5.90
CA ASP A 31 -7.08 10.86 7.08
C ASP A 31 -8.36 10.58 7.89
N ALA A 32 -9.47 10.31 7.19
CA ALA A 32 -10.71 9.88 7.82
C ALA A 32 -10.53 8.54 8.55
N ALA A 33 -9.89 7.54 7.92
CA ALA A 33 -9.62 6.26 8.55
C ALA A 33 -8.70 6.40 9.78
N VAL A 34 -7.64 7.21 9.70
CA VAL A 34 -6.76 7.49 10.85
C VAL A 34 -7.57 8.13 12.00
N THR A 35 -8.43 9.10 11.67
CA THR A 35 -9.31 9.76 12.65
C THR A 35 -10.26 8.77 13.34
N ASP A 36 -10.78 7.80 12.58
CA ASP A 36 -11.64 6.72 13.08
C ASP A 36 -10.91 5.63 13.87
N GLY A 37 -9.59 5.80 14.07
CA GLY A 37 -8.74 4.93 14.89
C GLY A 37 -8.17 3.73 14.14
N PHE A 38 -8.10 3.78 12.79
CA PHE A 38 -7.34 2.80 12.03
C PHE A 38 -5.85 3.09 12.15
N THR A 39 -5.10 2.09 12.58
CA THR A 39 -3.65 2.19 12.78
C THR A 39 -2.87 1.20 11.93
N CYS A 40 -3.55 0.26 11.28
CA CYS A 40 -2.91 -0.75 10.43
C CYS A 40 -3.49 -0.68 9.02
N PHE A 41 -2.62 -0.56 8.03
CA PHE A 41 -2.98 -0.49 6.62
C PHE A 41 -2.30 -1.61 5.85
N MET A 42 -3.01 -2.18 4.87
CA MET A 42 -2.51 -3.24 4.02
C MET A 42 -2.68 -2.89 2.54
N SER A 43 -1.62 -3.11 1.75
CA SER A 43 -1.63 -2.84 0.31
C SER A 43 -1.00 -3.99 -0.47
N GLY A 44 -1.57 -4.29 -1.65
CA GLY A 44 -1.03 -5.27 -2.59
C GLY A 44 0.19 -4.79 -3.38
N PHE A 45 0.54 -3.49 -3.26
CA PHE A 45 1.60 -2.84 -4.02
C PHE A 45 1.45 -3.03 -5.55
N ALA A 46 0.21 -3.14 -6.03
CA ALA A 46 -0.03 -2.98 -7.46
C ALA A 46 0.49 -1.62 -7.94
N ASP A 47 0.85 -1.51 -9.23
CA ASP A 47 1.11 -0.17 -9.79
C ASP A 47 -0.20 0.66 -9.70
N GLY A 48 -0.11 1.99 -9.70
CA GLY A 48 -1.28 2.87 -9.60
C GLY A 48 -1.72 3.14 -8.16
N VAL A 49 -3.03 2.98 -7.88
CA VAL A 49 -3.66 3.40 -6.60
C VAL A 49 -2.96 2.80 -5.38
N ASP A 50 -2.65 1.50 -5.41
CA ASP A 50 -2.02 0.79 -4.29
C ASP A 50 -0.66 1.40 -3.87
N GLN A 51 0.14 1.87 -4.83
CA GLN A 51 1.41 2.54 -4.55
C GLN A 51 1.20 3.98 -4.06
N TYR A 52 0.23 4.73 -4.61
CA TYR A 52 -0.10 6.06 -4.09
C TYR A 52 -0.62 6.00 -2.65
N PHE A 53 -1.43 4.98 -2.34
CA PHE A 53 -1.88 4.72 -0.98
C PHE A 53 -0.70 4.44 -0.05
N ALA A 54 0.24 3.57 -0.47
CA ALA A 54 1.43 3.25 0.32
C ALA A 54 2.27 4.50 0.60
N GLU A 55 2.49 5.37 -0.40
CA GLU A 55 3.18 6.65 -0.24
C GLU A 55 2.49 7.53 0.81
N LEU A 56 1.18 7.76 0.66
CA LEU A 56 0.40 8.64 1.54
C LEU A 56 0.35 8.14 2.99
N VAL A 57 0.21 6.83 3.21
CA VAL A 57 0.24 6.23 4.56
C VAL A 57 1.63 6.39 5.19
N LEU A 58 2.71 6.18 4.43
CA LEU A 58 4.07 6.32 4.95
C LEU A 58 4.44 7.77 5.26
N GLU A 59 3.93 8.75 4.51
CA GLU A 59 4.04 10.17 4.83
C GLU A 59 3.41 10.49 6.19
N ARG A 60 2.19 9.99 6.44
CA ARG A 60 1.47 10.18 7.71
C ARG A 60 2.13 9.46 8.88
N LYS A 61 2.78 8.33 8.63
CA LYS A 61 3.57 7.61 9.64
C LYS A 61 4.69 8.48 10.24
N GLN A 62 5.21 9.46 9.50
CA GLN A 62 6.25 10.37 10.01
C GLN A 62 5.75 11.26 11.16
N THR A 63 4.46 11.62 11.16
CA THR A 63 3.83 12.43 12.21
C THR A 63 2.98 11.60 13.17
N ASN A 64 2.60 10.38 12.78
CA ASN A 64 1.89 9.41 13.60
C ASN A 64 2.59 8.03 13.58
N PRO A 65 3.58 7.80 14.46
CA PRO A 65 4.36 6.54 14.49
C PRO A 65 3.54 5.29 14.82
N ALA A 66 2.30 5.43 15.30
CA ALA A 66 1.41 4.30 15.55
C ALA A 66 0.84 3.69 14.25
N LEU A 67 0.99 4.37 13.11
CA LEU A 67 0.56 3.86 11.82
C LEU A 67 1.53 2.80 11.30
N GLU A 68 0.98 1.66 10.92
CA GLU A 68 1.67 0.55 10.29
C GLU A 68 1.16 0.38 8.86
N LEU A 69 2.08 0.20 7.92
CA LEU A 69 1.79 -0.26 6.57
C LEU A 69 2.40 -1.64 6.38
N ILE A 70 1.59 -2.60 5.93
CA ILE A 70 2.03 -3.96 5.61
C ILE A 70 1.84 -4.17 4.10
N ALA A 71 2.92 -4.56 3.42
CA ALA A 71 2.86 -4.97 2.03
C ALA A 71 2.41 -6.43 1.95
N VAL A 72 1.29 -6.71 1.29
CA VAL A 72 0.74 -8.06 1.13
C VAL A 72 0.92 -8.50 -0.32
N ILE A 73 2.00 -9.22 -0.59
CA ILE A 73 2.40 -9.58 -1.94
C ILE A 73 1.92 -11.01 -2.27
N PRO A 74 1.19 -11.21 -3.37
CA PRO A 74 0.57 -12.50 -3.67
C PRO A 74 1.61 -13.63 -3.87
N TYR A 75 2.77 -13.33 -4.48
CA TYR A 75 3.83 -14.32 -4.67
C TYR A 75 5.25 -13.75 -4.78
N ARG A 76 6.28 -14.55 -4.47
CA ARG A 76 7.71 -14.13 -4.42
C ARG A 76 8.19 -13.39 -5.67
N LYS A 77 7.92 -13.96 -6.85
CA LYS A 77 8.33 -13.33 -8.13
C LYS A 77 7.74 -11.92 -8.32
N ARG A 78 6.57 -11.63 -7.72
CA ARG A 78 6.00 -10.27 -7.74
C ARG A 78 6.82 -9.32 -6.87
N LEU A 79 7.22 -9.75 -5.67
CA LEU A 79 8.11 -8.97 -4.79
C LEU A 79 9.43 -8.67 -5.50
N ASP A 80 10.03 -9.67 -6.16
CA ASP A 80 11.27 -9.48 -6.92
C ASP A 80 11.09 -8.45 -8.04
N SER A 81 9.96 -8.46 -8.74
CA SER A 81 9.63 -7.48 -9.76
C SER A 81 9.45 -6.07 -9.20
N LEU A 82 8.82 -5.93 -8.03
CA LEU A 82 8.63 -4.63 -7.36
C LEU A 82 9.97 -4.05 -6.90
N ASN A 83 10.86 -4.87 -6.35
CA ASN A 83 12.19 -4.46 -5.87
C ASN A 83 13.14 -3.97 -6.98
N LYS A 84 12.83 -4.23 -8.26
CA LYS A 84 13.61 -3.69 -9.39
C LYS A 84 13.42 -2.18 -9.58
N LYS A 85 12.31 -1.61 -9.12
CA LYS A 85 12.05 -0.17 -9.18
C LYS A 85 12.53 0.46 -7.88
N THR A 86 13.54 1.34 -7.95
CA THR A 86 14.15 1.98 -6.75
C THR A 86 13.10 2.58 -5.83
N ARG A 87 12.16 3.38 -6.38
CA ARG A 87 11.10 4.01 -5.61
C ARG A 87 10.20 3.01 -4.89
N THR A 88 9.78 1.95 -5.58
CA THR A 88 8.92 0.91 -4.99
C THR A 88 9.67 0.14 -3.90
N ARG A 89 10.96 -0.13 -4.09
CA ARG A 89 11.81 -0.76 -3.07
C ARG A 89 11.89 0.08 -1.80
N GLU A 90 12.11 1.39 -1.92
CA GLU A 90 12.15 2.30 -0.76
C GLU A 90 10.84 2.28 0.04
N LEU A 91 9.69 2.21 -0.65
CA LEU A 91 8.39 2.09 0.01
C LEU A 91 8.22 0.75 0.73
N LEU A 92 8.69 -0.34 0.11
CA LEU A 92 8.67 -1.66 0.73
C LEU A 92 9.56 -1.72 1.98
N GLU A 93 10.74 -1.10 1.94
CA GLU A 93 11.67 -1.02 3.07
C GLU A 93 11.11 -0.20 4.24
N ALA A 94 10.21 0.76 3.97
CA ALA A 94 9.55 1.57 5.00
C ALA A 94 8.30 0.91 5.63
N CYS A 95 7.81 -0.19 5.04
CA CYS A 95 6.72 -0.97 5.59
C CYS A 95 7.10 -1.59 6.93
N ALA A 96 6.11 -1.77 7.81
CA ALA A 96 6.29 -2.49 9.07
C ALA A 96 6.54 -3.99 8.83
N ASP A 97 5.93 -4.55 7.78
CA ASP A 97 6.13 -5.93 7.36
C ASP A 97 5.87 -6.09 5.84
N VAL A 98 6.45 -7.12 5.24
CA VAL A 98 6.24 -7.53 3.85
C VAL A 98 5.88 -9.02 3.85
N VAL A 99 4.59 -9.30 3.71
CA VAL A 99 4.04 -10.65 3.72
C VAL A 99 3.95 -11.15 2.29
N VAL A 100 4.65 -12.25 1.98
CA VAL A 100 4.48 -12.98 0.72
C VAL A 100 3.54 -14.16 0.95
N ILE A 101 2.36 -14.15 0.31
CA ILE A 101 1.33 -15.17 0.54
C ILE A 101 1.77 -16.54 0.04
N GLN A 102 2.41 -16.61 -1.14
CA GLN A 102 2.92 -17.87 -1.70
C GLN A 102 4.32 -17.73 -2.33
N GLU A 103 5.11 -18.80 -2.32
CA GLU A 103 6.41 -18.78 -3.01
C GLU A 103 6.25 -18.82 -4.54
N LYS A 104 5.20 -19.45 -5.07
CA LYS A 104 4.94 -19.60 -6.50
C LYS A 104 3.59 -19.03 -6.87
N TYR A 105 3.48 -18.53 -8.10
CA TYR A 105 2.19 -18.14 -8.66
C TYR A 105 1.33 -19.38 -8.92
N LEU A 106 0.08 -19.34 -8.46
CA LEU A 106 -0.99 -20.25 -8.84
C LEU A 106 -2.13 -19.44 -9.45
N PRO A 107 -2.89 -19.97 -10.44
CA PRO A 107 -3.98 -19.24 -11.07
C PRO A 107 -5.06 -18.70 -10.11
N SER A 108 -5.15 -19.25 -8.90
CA SER A 108 -6.09 -18.82 -7.85
C SER A 108 -5.52 -17.77 -6.88
N VAL A 109 -4.29 -17.30 -7.11
CA VAL A 109 -3.60 -16.35 -6.23
C VAL A 109 -3.57 -15.00 -6.94
N TYR A 110 -4.33 -14.05 -6.40
CA TYR A 110 -4.49 -12.69 -6.91
C TYR A 110 -3.94 -11.67 -5.92
#